data_AF-A0A7C7UJM1-F1
#
_entry.id   AF-A0A7C7UJM1-F1
#
_cell.length_a   1.000
_cell.length_b   1.000
_cell.length_c   1.000
_cell.angle_alpha   90.00
_cell.angle_beta   90.00
_cell.angle_gamma   90.00
#
_symmetry.space_group_name_H-M   'P 1'
#
loop_
_entity.id
_entity.type
_entity.pdbx_description
1 polymer ?
#
loop_
_entity_poly.entity_id
_entity_poly.type
_entity_poly.pdbx_seq_one_letter_code
_entity_poly.pdbx_strand_id
1 'polypeptide(L)'
;MSGVADRGDPARRASTRLVIEGLDADTAAALYTGKDSAMELRRAQGSYERAIQVDPTNPYAYLALARHHLDGGDATQAANLVEQSAALFEAEGLRSPEVEVQLMGLRGLSFDAQGRPGEAALQLNRAGALAPGVWGDGYLSAEELR
;
A
#
# COMPACT_ATOMS: atom_id res chain seq x y z
N MET A 1 10.18 9.59 11.14
CA MET A 1 9.86 8.22 11.59
C MET A 1 8.49 8.26 12.22
N SER A 2 7.55 7.48 11.67
CA SER A 2 6.12 7.58 11.99
C SER A 2 5.73 6.77 13.24
N GLY A 3 6.60 5.84 13.68
CA GLY A 3 6.36 5.00 14.86
C GLY A 3 5.14 4.10 14.71
N VAL A 4 4.68 3.84 13.48
CA VAL A 4 3.47 3.03 13.20
C VAL A 4 3.71 1.57 13.54
N ALA A 5 4.91 1.04 13.31
CA ALA A 5 5.31 -0.33 13.66
C ALA A 5 5.15 -0.68 15.15
N ASP A 6 5.19 0.32 16.03
CA ASP A 6 5.11 0.14 17.48
C ASP A 6 3.71 0.38 18.06
N ARG A 7 2.73 0.78 17.23
CA ARG A 7 1.35 1.07 17.67
C ARG A 7 0.46 -0.18 17.64
N GLY A 8 -0.59 -0.13 18.48
CA GLY A 8 -1.58 -1.20 18.57
C GLY A 8 -1.15 -2.35 19.47
N ASP A 9 -1.92 -3.44 19.42
CA ASP A 9 -1.65 -4.65 20.20
C ASP A 9 -0.48 -5.48 19.58
N PRO A 10 -0.05 -6.60 20.21
CA PRO A 10 1.03 -7.42 19.67
C PRO A 10 0.76 -7.98 18.26
N ALA A 11 -0.50 -8.26 17.91
CA ALA A 11 -0.86 -8.78 16.59
C ALA A 11 -0.74 -7.69 15.53
N ARG A 12 -1.25 -6.48 15.81
CA ARG A 12 -1.08 -5.30 14.94
C ARG A 12 0.40 -5.02 14.68
N ARG A 13 1.23 -4.98 15.73
CA ARG A 13 2.67 -4.73 15.57
C ARG A 13 3.37 -5.82 14.74
N ALA A 14 3.00 -7.09 14.95
CA ALA A 14 3.55 -8.19 14.16
C ALA A 14 3.12 -8.12 12.69
N SER A 15 1.84 -7.82 12.44
CA SER A 15 1.31 -7.59 11.10
C SER A 15 2.03 -6.43 10.41
N THR A 16 2.20 -5.28 11.07
CA THR A 16 2.92 -4.13 10.49
C THR A 16 4.37 -4.44 10.16
N ARG A 17 5.08 -5.25 10.97
CA ARG A 17 6.43 -5.72 10.62
C ARG A 17 6.45 -6.56 9.35
N LEU A 18 5.48 -7.44 9.17
CA LEU A 18 5.34 -8.22 7.93
C LEU A 18 5.04 -7.31 6.73
N VAL A 19 4.25 -6.25 6.90
CA VAL A 19 4.04 -5.24 5.86
C VAL A 19 5.35 -4.57 5.47
N ILE A 20 6.16 -4.15 6.44
CA ILE A 20 7.49 -3.56 6.21
C ILE A 20 8.40 -4.53 5.46
N GLU A 21 8.44 -5.80 5.87
CA GLU A 21 9.23 -6.84 5.18
C GLU A 21 8.78 -7.03 3.72
N GLY A 22 7.47 -6.95 3.46
CA GLY A 22 6.94 -7.02 2.10
C GLY A 22 7.33 -5.81 1.24
N LEU A 23 7.24 -4.60 1.81
CA LEU A 23 7.60 -3.36 1.12
C LEU A 23 9.10 -3.30 0.79
N ASP A 24 9.94 -3.81 1.70
CA ASP A 24 11.38 -3.96 1.46
C ASP A 24 11.64 -4.98 0.32
N ALA A 25 10.88 -6.07 0.26
CA ALA A 25 11.00 -7.06 -0.80
C ALA A 25 10.53 -6.53 -2.17
N ASP A 26 9.43 -5.78 -2.24
CA ASP A 26 9.01 -5.11 -3.49
C ASP A 26 10.08 -4.12 -3.99
N THR A 27 10.66 -3.35 -3.06
CA THR A 27 11.75 -2.42 -3.39
C THR A 27 12.98 -3.16 -3.89
N ALA A 28 13.34 -4.28 -3.26
CA ALA A 28 14.44 -5.13 -3.71
C ALA A 28 14.15 -5.74 -5.09
N ALA A 29 12.91 -6.17 -5.36
CA ALA A 29 12.52 -6.73 -6.64
C ALA A 29 12.76 -5.77 -7.81
N ALA A 30 12.57 -4.46 -7.59
CA ALA A 30 12.84 -3.42 -8.57
C ALA A 30 14.33 -3.24 -8.89
N LEU A 31 15.23 -3.70 -8.02
CA LEU A 31 16.69 -3.65 -8.24
C LEU A 31 17.24 -4.89 -8.97
N TYR A 32 16.47 -5.97 -9.01
CA TYR A 32 16.86 -7.24 -9.64
C TYR A 32 16.21 -7.44 -11.00
N THR A 33 16.73 -8.39 -11.78
CA THR A 33 16.09 -8.82 -13.05
C THR A 33 15.92 -10.34 -13.07
N GLY A 34 14.96 -10.82 -13.88
CA GLY A 34 14.73 -12.25 -14.08
C GLY A 34 14.28 -12.98 -12.81
N LYS A 35 14.94 -14.10 -12.48
CA LYS A 35 14.50 -15.03 -11.43
C LYS A 35 14.51 -14.40 -10.04
N ASP A 36 15.49 -13.56 -9.76
CA ASP A 36 15.67 -12.96 -8.43
C ASP A 36 14.58 -11.91 -8.16
N SER A 37 14.25 -11.09 -9.17
CA SER A 37 13.10 -10.18 -9.09
C SER A 37 11.78 -10.94 -8.85
N ALA A 38 11.54 -12.03 -9.59
CA ALA A 38 10.35 -12.85 -9.38
C ALA A 38 10.31 -13.53 -8.01
N MET A 39 11.46 -13.81 -7.40
CA MET A 39 11.55 -14.36 -6.04
C MET A 39 11.18 -13.31 -5.00
N GLU A 40 11.69 -12.10 -5.12
CA GLU A 40 11.37 -11.01 -4.20
C GLU A 40 9.91 -10.57 -4.32
N LEU A 41 9.33 -10.53 -5.53
CA LEU A 41 7.88 -10.27 -5.70
C LEU A 41 7.02 -11.32 -4.97
N ARG A 42 7.35 -12.62 -5.09
CA ARG A 42 6.64 -13.67 -4.35
C ARG A 42 6.82 -13.53 -2.83
N ARG A 43 8.01 -13.11 -2.39
CA ARG A 43 8.28 -12.86 -0.98
C ARG A 43 7.44 -11.69 -0.46
N ALA A 44 7.35 -10.60 -1.22
CA ALA A 44 6.53 -9.45 -0.88
C ALA A 44 5.05 -9.86 -0.71
N GLN A 45 4.49 -10.51 -1.72
CA GLN A 45 3.12 -11.03 -1.66
C GLN A 45 2.88 -11.92 -0.44
N GLY A 46 3.77 -12.90 -0.19
CA GLY A 46 3.64 -13.81 0.95
C GLY A 46 3.71 -13.10 2.30
N SER A 47 4.53 -12.05 2.42
CA SER A 47 4.58 -11.21 3.63
C SER A 47 3.27 -10.46 3.86
N TYR A 48 2.68 -9.87 2.81
CA TYR A 48 1.39 -9.17 2.92
C TYR A 48 0.24 -10.11 3.27
N GLU A 49 0.15 -11.25 2.60
CA GLU A 49 -0.86 -12.28 2.90
C GLU A 49 -0.77 -12.76 4.35
N ARG A 50 0.45 -12.95 4.85
CA ARG A 50 0.67 -13.33 6.25
C ARG A 50 0.37 -12.19 7.21
N ALA A 51 0.64 -10.93 6.84
CA ALA A 51 0.27 -9.76 7.63
C ALA A 51 -1.25 -9.71 7.83
N ILE A 52 -2.03 -9.97 6.78
CA ILE A 52 -3.50 -10.07 6.82
C ILE A 52 -3.95 -11.25 7.67
N GLN A 53 -3.28 -12.41 7.60
CA GLN A 53 -3.61 -13.55 8.46
C GLN A 53 -3.36 -13.27 9.96
N VAL A 54 -2.27 -12.57 10.28
CA VAL A 54 -1.92 -12.21 11.66
C VAL A 54 -2.88 -11.16 12.23
N ASP A 55 -3.20 -10.14 11.42
CA ASP A 55 -4.18 -9.12 11.77
C ASP A 55 -5.01 -8.73 10.53
N PRO A 56 -6.22 -9.30 10.39
CA PRO A 56 -7.11 -9.00 9.26
C PRO A 56 -7.64 -7.56 9.25
N THR A 57 -7.45 -6.83 10.34
CA THR A 57 -7.91 -5.44 10.48
C THR A 57 -6.82 -4.43 10.17
N ASN A 58 -5.57 -4.85 9.96
CA ASN A 58 -4.48 -3.93 9.66
C ASN A 58 -4.67 -3.28 8.28
N PRO A 59 -5.01 -1.98 8.19
CA PRO A 59 -5.31 -1.33 6.93
C PRO A 59 -4.08 -1.21 6.02
N TYR A 60 -2.88 -1.13 6.60
CA TYR A 60 -1.62 -1.01 5.84
C TYR A 60 -1.29 -2.27 5.06
N ALA A 61 -1.72 -3.45 5.52
CA ALA A 61 -1.47 -4.70 4.82
C ALA A 61 -2.22 -4.76 3.48
N TYR A 62 -3.47 -4.30 3.47
CA TYR A 62 -4.26 -4.18 2.24
C TYR A 62 -3.72 -3.09 1.32
N LEU A 63 -3.27 -1.96 1.89
CA LEU A 63 -2.72 -0.86 1.09
C LEU A 63 -1.43 -1.27 0.37
N ALA A 64 -0.52 -1.94 1.07
CA ALA A 64 0.72 -2.44 0.50
C ALA A 64 0.47 -3.56 -0.53
N LEU A 65 -0.47 -4.47 -0.26
CA LEU A 65 -0.86 -5.50 -1.23
C LEU A 65 -1.52 -4.89 -2.47
N ALA A 66 -2.32 -3.82 -2.32
CA ALA A 66 -2.91 -3.12 -3.46
C ALA A 66 -1.85 -2.55 -4.39
N ARG A 67 -0.81 -1.91 -3.82
CA ARG A 67 0.35 -1.44 -4.57
C ARG A 67 1.03 -2.61 -5.31
N HIS A 68 1.29 -3.71 -4.63
CA HIS A 68 1.91 -4.89 -5.24
C HIS A 68 1.10 -5.43 -6.43
N HIS A 69 -0.22 -5.51 -6.31
CA HIS A 69 -1.10 -5.91 -7.42
C HIS A 69 -1.06 -4.91 -8.58
N LEU A 70 -1.03 -3.62 -8.29
CA LEU A 70 -0.95 -2.58 -9.30
C LEU A 70 0.36 -2.67 -10.09
N ASP A 71 1.49 -2.84 -9.41
CA ASP A 71 2.81 -3.05 -10.02
C ASP A 71 2.85 -4.35 -10.85
N GLY A 72 2.09 -5.36 -10.43
CA GLY A 72 1.88 -6.61 -11.16
C GLY A 72 0.87 -6.52 -12.33
N GLY A 73 0.24 -5.37 -12.54
CA GLY A 73 -0.75 -5.13 -13.61
C GLY A 73 -2.18 -5.59 -13.30
N ASP A 74 -2.45 -6.04 -12.07
CA ASP A 74 -3.80 -6.40 -11.62
C ASP A 74 -4.51 -5.19 -10.97
N ALA A 75 -4.83 -4.21 -11.81
CA ALA A 75 -5.47 -2.97 -11.39
C ALA A 75 -6.88 -3.17 -10.80
N THR A 76 -7.54 -4.30 -11.09
CA THR A 76 -8.86 -4.61 -10.54
C THR A 76 -8.74 -5.03 -9.09
N GLN A 77 -7.80 -5.94 -8.78
CA GLN A 77 -7.54 -6.30 -7.39
C GLN A 77 -6.98 -5.14 -6.57
N ALA A 78 -6.07 -4.36 -7.17
CA ALA A 78 -5.55 -3.15 -6.53
C ALA A 78 -6.69 -2.22 -6.07
N ALA A 79 -7.65 -1.92 -6.95
CA ALA A 79 -8.79 -1.08 -6.60
C ALA A 79 -9.63 -1.65 -5.43
N ASN A 80 -9.93 -2.95 -5.45
CA ASN A 80 -10.69 -3.59 -4.36
C ASN A 80 -9.96 -3.50 -3.02
N LEU A 81 -8.64 -3.75 -3.02
CA LEU A 81 -7.81 -3.70 -1.82
C LEU A 81 -7.66 -2.27 -1.28
N VAL A 82 -7.60 -1.26 -2.16
CA VAL A 82 -7.62 0.15 -1.75
C VAL A 82 -8.93 0.49 -1.03
N GLU A 83 -10.08 0.07 -1.56
CA GLU A 83 -11.36 0.30 -0.89
C GLU A 83 -11.45 -0.41 0.47
N GLN A 84 -10.96 -1.65 0.55
CA GLN A 84 -10.91 -2.39 1.81
C GLN A 84 -10.01 -1.70 2.84
N SER A 85 -8.83 -1.23 2.42
CA SER A 85 -7.92 -0.46 3.28
C SER A 85 -8.58 0.83 3.77
N ALA A 86 -9.25 1.58 2.89
CA ALA A 86 -9.96 2.81 3.24
C ALA A 86 -11.04 2.57 4.30
N ALA A 87 -11.83 1.50 4.15
CA ALA A 87 -12.88 1.14 5.11
C ALA A 87 -12.30 0.81 6.50
N LEU A 88 -11.14 0.13 6.55
CA LEU A 88 -10.47 -0.19 7.81
C LEU A 88 -9.88 1.05 8.49
N PHE A 89 -9.24 1.94 7.73
CA PHE A 89 -8.77 3.23 8.27
C PHE A 89 -9.91 4.07 8.85
N GLU A 90 -11.09 4.07 8.21
CA GLU A 90 -12.29 4.72 8.72
C GLU A 90 -12.81 4.06 10.00
N ALA A 91 -12.94 2.73 10.00
CA ALA A 91 -13.46 1.97 11.13
C ALA A 91 -12.60 2.15 12.41
N GLU A 92 -11.28 2.31 12.24
CA GLU A 92 -10.34 2.50 13.35
C GLU A 92 -10.10 3.97 13.71
N GLY A 93 -10.71 4.92 12.99
CA GLY A 93 -10.48 6.35 13.21
C GLY A 93 -9.05 6.78 12.90
N LEU A 94 -8.36 6.06 12.02
CA LEU A 94 -6.95 6.27 11.64
C LEU A 94 -6.79 7.17 10.40
N ARG A 95 -7.83 7.93 10.04
CA ARG A 95 -7.74 8.87 8.92
C ARG A 95 -6.73 9.96 9.23
N SER A 96 -5.76 10.13 8.33
CA SER A 96 -4.82 11.24 8.35
C SER A 96 -4.55 11.71 6.91
N PRO A 97 -4.13 12.96 6.69
CA PRO A 97 -3.79 13.45 5.37
C PRO A 97 -2.74 12.59 4.65
N GLU A 98 -1.77 12.04 5.39
CA GLU A 98 -0.72 11.16 4.85
C GLU A 98 -1.29 9.85 4.32
N VAL A 99 -2.23 9.24 5.05
CA VAL A 99 -2.92 8.02 4.59
C VAL A 99 -3.86 8.33 3.43
N GLU A 100 -4.56 9.47 3.49
CA GLU A 100 -5.50 9.88 2.46
C GLU A 100 -4.82 10.08 1.10
N VAL A 101 -3.60 10.64 1.06
CA VAL A 101 -2.88 10.77 -0.22
C VAL A 101 -2.51 9.42 -0.82
N GLN A 102 -2.10 8.45 0.01
CA GLN A 102 -1.75 7.11 -0.47
C GLN A 102 -2.99 6.38 -1.02
N LEU A 103 -4.13 6.49 -0.33
CA LEU A 103 -5.40 5.92 -0.79
C LEU A 103 -5.88 6.57 -2.09
N MET A 104 -5.89 7.91 -2.17
CA MET A 104 -6.30 8.63 -3.38
C MET A 104 -5.38 8.29 -4.55
N GLY A 105 -4.09 8.29 -4.31
CA GLY A 105 -3.08 8.02 -5.31
C GLY A 105 -3.19 6.62 -5.91
N LEU A 106 -3.21 5.58 -5.07
CA LEU A 106 -3.39 4.19 -5.51
C LEU A 106 -4.75 3.96 -6.19
N ARG A 107 -5.82 4.59 -5.71
CA ARG A 107 -7.13 4.56 -6.39
C ARG A 107 -7.05 5.19 -7.77
N GLY A 108 -6.38 6.33 -7.89
CA GLY A 108 -6.18 7.05 -9.15
C GLY A 108 -5.38 6.22 -10.17
N LEU A 109 -4.26 5.64 -9.74
CA LEU A 109 -3.44 4.76 -10.59
C LEU A 109 -4.21 3.50 -11.01
N SER A 110 -5.02 2.94 -10.10
CA SER A 110 -5.88 1.80 -10.43
C SER A 110 -6.92 2.15 -11.50
N PHE A 111 -7.53 3.34 -11.43
CA PHE A 111 -8.44 3.81 -12.48
C PHE A 111 -7.74 4.05 -13.81
N ASP A 112 -6.52 4.60 -13.78
CA ASP A 112 -5.77 4.84 -15.01
C ASP A 112 -5.46 3.54 -15.75
N ALA A 113 -4.97 2.54 -15.01
CA ALA A 113 -4.69 1.20 -15.54
C ALA A 113 -5.95 0.45 -16.03
N GLN A 114 -7.13 0.81 -15.53
CA GLN A 114 -8.43 0.30 -16.00
C GLN A 114 -8.98 1.07 -17.22
N GLY A 115 -8.27 2.08 -17.74
CA GLY A 115 -8.73 2.90 -18.86
C GLY A 115 -9.82 3.90 -18.45
N ARG A 116 -9.83 4.36 -17.19
CA ARG A 116 -10.78 5.34 -16.64
C ARG A 116 -10.09 6.68 -16.32
N PRO A 117 -9.54 7.38 -17.34
CA PRO A 117 -8.63 8.51 -17.14
C PRO A 117 -9.28 9.72 -16.45
N GLY A 118 -10.59 9.93 -16.61
CA GLY A 118 -11.30 11.03 -15.94
C GLY A 118 -11.33 10.88 -14.42
N GLU A 119 -11.54 9.65 -13.95
CA GLU A 119 -11.55 9.33 -12.51
C GLU A 119 -10.13 9.27 -11.95
N ALA A 120 -9.19 8.73 -12.73
CA ALA A 120 -7.77 8.76 -12.40
C ALA A 120 -7.28 10.19 -12.16
N ALA A 121 -7.51 11.10 -13.12
CA ALA A 121 -7.08 12.49 -13.02
C ALA A 121 -7.68 13.19 -11.79
N LEU A 122 -8.95 12.92 -11.46
CA LEU A 122 -9.57 13.48 -10.27
C LEU A 122 -8.84 13.06 -8.98
N GLN A 123 -8.54 11.78 -8.84
CA GLN A 123 -7.89 11.25 -7.63
C GLN A 123 -6.42 11.66 -7.53
N LEU A 124 -5.68 11.54 -8.62
CA LEU A 124 -4.25 11.89 -8.67
C LEU A 124 -4.02 13.39 -8.42
N ASN A 125 -4.85 14.25 -8.99
CA ASN A 125 -4.76 15.70 -8.74
C ASN A 125 -5.05 16.04 -7.27
N ARG A 126 -6.00 15.33 -6.63
CA ARG A 126 -6.28 15.51 -5.20
C ARG A 126 -5.12 15.04 -4.33
N ALA A 127 -4.55 13.86 -4.62
CA ALA A 127 -3.39 13.35 -3.89
C ALA A 127 -2.21 14.33 -3.97
N GLY A 128 -1.87 14.80 -5.18
CA GLY A 128 -0.77 15.75 -5.38
C GLY A 128 -1.01 17.13 -4.75
N ALA A 129 -2.27 17.57 -4.61
CA ALA A 129 -2.59 18.85 -3.97
C ALA A 129 -2.60 18.76 -2.43
N LEU A 130 -2.96 17.62 -1.86
CA LEU A 130 -3.17 17.46 -0.42
C LEU A 130 -1.85 17.35 0.36
N ALA A 131 -0.92 16.53 -0.11
CA ALA A 131 0.40 16.39 0.50
C ALA A 131 1.48 16.09 -0.56
N PRO A 132 1.91 17.10 -1.34
CA PRO A 132 2.86 16.92 -2.45
C PRO A 132 4.21 16.32 -2.04
N GLY A 133 4.62 16.50 -0.78
CA GLY A 133 5.86 15.92 -0.25
C GLY A 133 5.75 14.45 0.16
N VAL A 134 4.55 13.97 0.50
CA VAL A 134 4.27 12.57 0.88
C VAL A 134 3.94 11.74 -0.36
N TRP A 135 3.20 12.32 -1.31
CA TRP A 135 2.91 11.69 -2.60
C TRP A 135 4.07 11.77 -3.61
N GLY A 136 5.20 12.39 -3.24
CA GLY A 136 6.29 12.73 -4.16
C GLY A 136 6.96 11.51 -4.84
N ASP A 137 6.93 10.34 -4.19
CA ASP A 137 7.40 9.06 -4.72
C ASP A 137 6.26 8.15 -5.22
N GLY A 138 5.01 8.55 -4.98
CA GLY A 138 3.79 7.96 -5.53
C GLY A 138 3.28 6.71 -4.81
N TYR A 139 3.89 6.26 -3.70
CA TYR A 139 3.49 5.01 -3.04
C TYR A 139 3.84 4.96 -1.55
N LEU A 140 3.16 4.08 -0.80
CA LEU A 140 3.55 3.72 0.55
C LEU A 140 4.91 2.99 0.55
N SER A 141 5.84 3.48 1.37
CA SER A 141 7.19 2.94 1.56
C SER A 141 7.35 2.27 2.94
N ALA A 142 8.37 1.40 3.05
CA ALA A 142 8.73 0.81 4.33
C ALA A 142 9.16 1.86 5.37
N GLU A 143 9.78 2.96 4.94
CA GLU A 143 10.24 4.03 5.82
C GLU A 143 9.08 4.79 6.47
N GLU A 144 7.98 4.98 5.75
CA GLU A 144 6.76 5.59 6.30
C GLU A 144 6.12 4.76 7.41
N LEU A 145 6.44 3.47 7.54
CA LEU A 145 5.88 2.59 8.58
C LEU A 145 6.82 2.34 9.77
N ARG A 146 8.10 2.70 9.64
CA ARG A 146 9.10 2.64 10.73
C ARG A 146 8.95 3.85 11.68
#